data_AF-A0A847EMZ3-F1
#
_entry.id   AF-A0A847EMZ3-F1
#
_cell.length_a   1.000
_cell.length_b   1.000
_cell.length_c   1.000
_cell.angle_alpha   90.00
_cell.angle_beta   90.00
_cell.angle_gamma   90.00
#
_symmetry.space_group_name_H-M   'P 1'
#
loop_
_entity.id
_entity.type
_entity.pdbx_description
1 polymer ?
#
loop_
_entity_poly.entity_id
_entity_poly.type
_entity_poly.pdbx_seq_one_letter_code
_entity_poly.pdbx_strand_id
1 'polypeptide(L)'
;MPDPLQIRIGHAERDEAVETLRTAAGDGRLTLDELDGRIEAAMAAKTRGDIQAVLADLMPPNELGRILEPQLPVVQVNAPGWSWQDPLILTAQWDDVVRAGPWEVPPFLEVNAVAANV
;
A
#
# COMPACT_ATOMS: atom_id res chain seq x y z
N MET A 1 16.24 -16.35 -2.51
CA MET A 1 14.92 -16.00 -1.95
C MET A 1 13.88 -16.64 -2.86
N PRO A 2 12.88 -17.36 -2.35
CA PRO A 2 11.81 -17.89 -3.21
C PRO A 2 11.03 -16.73 -3.85
N ASP A 3 10.64 -16.87 -5.12
CA ASP A 3 9.85 -15.86 -5.82
C ASP A 3 8.51 -15.64 -5.10
N PRO A 4 8.17 -14.39 -4.72
CA PRO A 4 6.97 -14.10 -3.93
C PRO A 4 5.67 -14.48 -4.65
N LEU A 5 5.70 -14.55 -5.98
CA LEU A 5 4.56 -14.97 -6.81
C LEU A 5 4.28 -16.48 -6.76
N GLN A 6 5.28 -17.29 -6.42
CA GLN A 6 5.16 -18.75 -6.29
C GLN A 6 4.66 -19.18 -4.89
N ILE A 7 4.45 -18.22 -3.99
CA ILE A 7 3.91 -18.48 -2.65
C ILE A 7 2.45 -18.90 -2.78
N ARG A 8 2.11 -19.99 -2.07
CA ARG A 8 0.73 -20.49 -2.02
C ARG A 8 -0.16 -19.57 -1.19
N ILE A 9 -1.38 -19.37 -1.70
CA ILE A 9 -2.38 -18.51 -1.07
C ILE A 9 -3.38 -19.31 -0.22
N GLY A 10 -3.89 -18.66 0.82
CA GLY A 10 -4.97 -19.16 1.66
C GLY A 10 -6.36 -18.96 1.05
N HIS A 11 -7.39 -19.25 1.85
CA HIS A 11 -8.77 -18.90 1.50
C HIS A 11 -9.02 -17.39 1.64
N ALA A 12 -8.45 -16.75 2.67
CA ALA A 12 -8.60 -15.31 2.90
C ALA A 12 -8.14 -14.46 1.70
N GLU A 13 -7.00 -14.78 1.10
CA GLU A 13 -6.49 -14.09 -0.10
C GLU A 13 -7.42 -14.30 -1.32
N ARG A 14 -8.09 -15.46 -1.42
CA ARG A 14 -9.08 -15.72 -2.48
C ARG A 14 -10.37 -14.94 -2.26
N ASP A 15 -10.86 -14.91 -1.04
CA ASP A 15 -12.06 -14.15 -0.68
C ASP A 15 -11.84 -12.64 -0.90
N GLU A 16 -10.67 -12.11 -0.54
CA GLU A 16 -10.32 -10.69 -0.78
C GLU A 16 -10.28 -10.34 -2.27
N ALA A 17 -9.75 -11.25 -3.11
CA ALA A 17 -9.76 -11.06 -4.56
C ALA A 17 -11.19 -11.07 -5.12
N VAL A 18 -12.08 -11.92 -4.61
CA VAL A 18 -13.50 -11.95 -5.02
C VAL A 18 -14.22 -10.65 -4.64
N GLU A 19 -13.99 -10.12 -3.45
CA GLU A 19 -14.57 -8.83 -3.05
C GLU A 19 -14.07 -7.69 -3.93
N THR A 20 -12.78 -7.69 -4.28
CA THR A 20 -12.20 -6.71 -5.22
C THR A 20 -12.87 -6.78 -6.60
N LEU A 21 -13.10 -7.99 -7.12
CA LEU A 21 -13.80 -8.19 -8.39
C LEU A 21 -15.24 -7.68 -8.33
N ARG A 22 -15.95 -7.90 -7.22
CA ARG A 22 -17.32 -7.40 -7.00
C ARG A 22 -17.36 -5.87 -6.97
N THR A 23 -16.40 -5.23 -6.32
CA THR A 23 -16.27 -3.77 -6.35
C THR A 23 -16.05 -3.26 -7.78
N ALA A 24 -15.14 -3.88 -8.54
CA ALA A 24 -14.88 -3.48 -9.93
C ALA A 24 -16.10 -3.64 -10.85
N ALA A 25 -16.92 -4.66 -10.63
CA ALA A 25 -18.20 -4.82 -11.32
C ALA A 25 -19.22 -3.74 -10.91
N GLY A 26 -19.28 -3.38 -9.62
CA GLY A 26 -20.10 -2.26 -9.12
C GLY A 26 -19.73 -0.91 -9.74
N ASP A 27 -18.44 -0.72 -10.03
CA ASP A 27 -17.90 0.46 -10.71
C ASP A 27 -18.12 0.44 -12.23
N GLY A 28 -18.72 -0.62 -12.79
CA GLY A 28 -18.98 -0.78 -14.22
C GLY A 28 -17.73 -1.09 -15.06
N ARG A 29 -16.62 -1.45 -14.43
CA ARG A 29 -15.36 -1.85 -15.09
C ARG A 29 -15.36 -3.32 -15.51
N LEU A 30 -16.31 -4.10 -14.98
CA LEU A 30 -16.50 -5.51 -15.28
C LEU A 30 -17.97 -5.77 -15.60
N THR A 31 -18.24 -6.56 -16.63
CA THR A 31 -19.59 -7.09 -16.85
C THR A 31 -19.88 -8.25 -15.89
N LEU A 32 -21.16 -8.61 -15.70
CA LEU A 32 -21.55 -9.72 -14.82
C LEU A 32 -21.02 -11.08 -15.31
N ASP A 33 -20.99 -11.29 -16.63
CA ASP A 33 -20.45 -12.52 -17.24
C ASP A 33 -18.94 -12.66 -16.98
N GLU A 34 -18.22 -11.55 -17.13
CA GLU A 34 -16.80 -11.47 -16.80
C GLU A 34 -16.51 -11.62 -15.30
N LEU A 35 -17.42 -11.13 -14.45
CA LEU A 35 -17.31 -11.28 -13.00
C LEU A 35 -17.39 -12.75 -12.61
N ASP A 36 -18.39 -13.49 -13.07
CA ASP A 36 -18.56 -14.90 -12.72
C ASP A 36 -17.35 -15.72 -13.16
N GLY A 37 -16.88 -15.53 -14.41
CA GLY A 37 -15.68 -16.22 -14.90
C GLY A 37 -14.41 -15.89 -14.11
N ARG A 38 -14.25 -14.64 -13.67
CA ARG A 38 -13.10 -14.22 -12.85
C ARG A 38 -13.20 -14.70 -11.40
N ILE A 39 -14.39 -14.81 -10.83
CA ILE A 39 -14.62 -15.38 -9.49
C ILE A 39 -14.23 -16.86 -9.48
N GLU A 40 -14.60 -17.63 -10.50
CA GLU A 40 -14.19 -19.03 -10.62
C GLU A 40 -12.65 -19.16 -10.70
N ALA A 41 -12.01 -18.31 -11.49
CA ALA A 41 -10.54 -18.26 -11.61
C ALA A 41 -9.87 -17.89 -10.27
N ALA A 42 -10.41 -16.90 -9.54
CA ALA A 42 -9.91 -16.52 -8.22
C ALA A 42 -10.04 -17.66 -7.20
N MET A 43 -11.16 -18.38 -7.20
CA MET A 43 -11.38 -19.51 -6.28
C MET A 43 -10.48 -20.71 -6.59
N ALA A 44 -10.12 -20.91 -7.87
CA ALA A 44 -9.21 -21.94 -8.33
C ALA A 44 -7.71 -21.58 -8.15
N ALA A 45 -7.40 -20.31 -7.89
CA ALA A 45 -6.04 -19.82 -7.71
C ALA A 45 -5.33 -20.53 -6.55
N LYS A 46 -4.05 -20.88 -6.77
CA LYS A 46 -3.23 -21.59 -5.78
C LYS A 46 -2.04 -20.77 -5.32
N THR A 47 -1.66 -19.76 -6.09
CA THR A 47 -0.47 -18.93 -5.85
C THR A 47 -0.80 -17.45 -5.98
N ARG A 48 0.08 -16.59 -5.44
CA ARG A 48 -0.06 -15.12 -5.58
C ARG A 48 -0.02 -14.66 -7.03
N GLY A 49 0.79 -15.32 -7.86
CA GLY A 49 0.82 -15.04 -9.30
C GLY A 49 -0.52 -15.28 -9.98
N ASP A 50 -1.27 -16.29 -9.55
CA ASP A 50 -2.61 -16.59 -10.10
C ASP A 50 -3.61 -15.47 -9.76
N ILE A 51 -3.65 -15.01 -8.51
CA ILE A 51 -4.50 -13.88 -8.08
C ILE A 51 -4.10 -12.60 -8.81
N GLN A 52 -2.79 -12.36 -8.94
CA GLN A 52 -2.26 -11.21 -9.68
C GLN A 52 -2.75 -11.21 -11.13
N ALA A 53 -2.75 -12.36 -11.81
CA ALA A 53 -3.22 -12.47 -13.18
C ALA A 53 -4.73 -12.19 -13.30
N VAL A 54 -5.54 -12.63 -12.32
CA VAL A 54 -6.98 -12.36 -12.29
C VAL A 54 -7.29 -10.87 -12.11
N LEU A 55 -6.48 -10.16 -11.33
CA LEU A 55 -6.67 -8.75 -10.99
C LEU A 55 -5.86 -7.77 -11.86
N ALA A 56 -4.94 -8.26 -12.70
CA ALA A 56 -3.97 -7.45 -13.45
C ALA A 56 -4.60 -6.38 -14.34
N ASP A 57 -5.77 -6.66 -14.91
CA ASP A 57 -6.48 -5.77 -15.83
C ASP A 57 -7.32 -4.70 -15.10
N LEU A 58 -7.58 -4.91 -13.81
CA LEU A 58 -8.52 -4.08 -13.04
C LEU A 58 -7.84 -3.04 -12.18
N MET A 59 -6.54 -3.16 -11.98
CA MET A 59 -5.83 -2.44 -10.94
C MET A 59 -4.49 -1.88 -11.43
N PRO A 60 -4.18 -0.60 -11.16
CA PRO A 60 -2.84 -0.08 -11.42
C PRO A 60 -1.81 -0.88 -10.58
N PRO A 61 -0.57 -1.09 -11.07
CA PRO A 61 0.41 -1.99 -10.46
C PRO A 61 0.69 -1.78 -8.96
N ASN A 62 0.49 -0.56 -8.46
CA ASN A 62 0.73 -0.20 -7.06
C ASN A 62 -0.31 -0.74 -6.07
N GLU A 63 -1.55 -0.99 -6.51
CA GLU A 63 -2.61 -1.48 -5.61
C GLU A 63 -2.57 -3.02 -5.50
N LEU A 64 -2.10 -3.72 -6.54
CA LEU A 64 -1.87 -5.18 -6.53
C LEU A 64 -0.86 -5.61 -5.46
N GLY A 65 0.17 -4.80 -5.22
CA GLY A 65 1.17 -5.06 -4.18
C GLY A 65 0.60 -5.05 -2.76
N ARG A 66 -0.44 -4.25 -2.48
CA ARG A 66 -1.07 -4.18 -1.13
C ARG A 66 -1.86 -5.44 -0.77
N ILE A 67 -2.52 -6.03 -1.77
CA ILE A 67 -3.34 -7.25 -1.62
C ILE A 67 -2.44 -8.48 -1.49
N LEU A 68 -1.38 -8.53 -2.30
CA LEU A 68 -0.45 -9.65 -2.32
C LEU A 68 0.57 -9.60 -1.17
N GLU A 69 0.85 -8.43 -0.60
CA GLU A 69 1.78 -8.26 0.52
C GLU A 69 1.20 -7.37 1.62
N PRO A 70 0.23 -7.87 2.42
CA PRO A 70 -0.44 -7.07 3.45
C PRO A 70 0.45 -6.69 4.65
N GLN A 71 1.71 -7.14 4.68
CA GLN A 71 2.62 -7.07 5.84
C GLN A 71 3.79 -6.09 5.68
N LEU A 72 4.00 -5.49 4.51
CA LEU A 72 5.02 -4.45 4.41
C LEU A 72 4.49 -3.22 5.14
N PRO A 73 5.27 -2.58 6.04
CA PRO A 73 4.89 -1.28 6.53
C PRO A 73 4.67 -0.42 5.30
N VAL A 74 3.43 0.04 5.13
CA VAL A 74 3.15 1.12 4.20
C VAL A 74 4.00 2.26 4.73
N VAL A 75 5.18 2.48 4.14
CA VAL A 75 5.83 3.79 4.25
C VAL A 75 4.76 4.72 3.70
N GLN A 76 4.06 5.41 4.60
CA GLN A 76 3.09 6.41 4.19
C GLN A 76 3.92 7.45 3.45
N VAL A 77 3.96 7.35 2.12
CA VAL A 77 4.62 8.34 1.26
C VAL A 77 3.97 9.72 1.44
N ASN A 78 2.84 9.79 2.14
CA ASN A 78 2.12 10.99 2.55
C ASN A 78 2.41 11.46 3.99
N ALA A 79 3.37 10.85 4.70
CA ALA A 79 3.84 11.41 5.97
C ALA A 79 4.85 12.53 5.70
N PRO A 80 4.79 13.67 6.43
CA PRO A 80 5.74 14.75 6.25
C PRO A 80 7.18 14.23 6.39
N GLY A 81 8.03 14.66 5.47
CA GLY A 81 9.45 14.33 5.36
C GLY A 81 9.82 13.26 4.33
N TRP A 82 8.86 12.55 3.77
CA TRP A 82 9.10 11.54 2.72
C TRP A 82 9.04 12.10 1.30
N SER A 83 8.70 13.39 1.15
CA SER A 83 8.71 14.14 -0.11
C SER A 83 9.47 15.46 0.05
N TRP A 84 10.22 15.85 -0.98
CA TRP A 84 10.91 17.15 -1.03
C TRP A 84 9.97 18.36 -1.03
N GLN A 85 8.68 18.15 -1.36
CA GLN A 85 7.64 19.19 -1.35
C GLN A 85 6.95 19.34 0.01
N ASP A 86 7.10 18.35 0.90
CA ASP A 86 6.50 18.34 2.23
C ASP A 86 7.52 17.81 3.25
N PRO A 87 8.60 18.57 3.53
CA PRO A 87 9.61 18.16 4.51
C PRO A 87 9.01 18.10 5.91
N LEU A 88 9.52 17.21 6.76
CA LEU A 88 9.12 17.20 8.16
C LEU A 88 9.74 18.41 8.86
N ILE A 89 8.91 19.39 9.20
CA ILE A 89 9.35 20.59 9.91
C ILE A 89 9.36 20.34 11.42
N LEU A 90 10.53 20.43 12.03
CA LEU A 90 10.71 20.46 13.48
C LEU A 90 11.04 21.89 13.92
N THR A 91 10.07 22.55 14.56
CA THR A 91 10.28 23.90 15.09
C THR A 91 10.61 23.84 16.57
N ALA A 92 11.80 24.32 16.93
CA ALA A 92 12.22 24.48 18.32
C ALA A 92 12.00 25.95 18.73
N GLN A 93 11.08 26.19 19.66
CA GLN A 93 10.81 27.51 20.24
C GLN A 93 11.18 27.45 21.73
N TRP A 94 12.37 27.96 22.07
CA TRP A 94 12.95 28.04 23.44
C TRP A 94 13.11 26.69 24.19
N ASP A 95 12.62 25.58 23.63
CA ASP A 95 12.74 24.22 24.15
C ASP A 95 13.46 23.27 23.19
N ASP A 96 14.07 22.21 23.74
CA ASP A 96 14.67 21.12 22.97
C ASP A 96 13.61 20.16 22.42
N VAL A 97 13.60 19.94 21.11
CA VAL A 97 12.75 18.92 20.46
C VAL A 97 13.52 17.62 20.34
N VAL A 98 13.30 16.70 21.28
CA VAL A 98 13.90 15.36 21.28
C VAL A 98 12.86 14.33 20.81
N ARG A 99 13.15 13.65 19.69
CA ARG A 99 12.41 12.43 19.30
C ARG A 99 13.21 11.20 19.73
N ALA A 100 12.68 10.45 20.69
CA ALA A 100 13.24 9.18 21.15
C ALA A 100 12.20 8.07 21.00
N GLY A 101 12.61 6.92 20.45
CA GLY A 101 11.74 5.78 20.15
C GLY A 101 12.11 5.10 18.81
N PRO A 102 11.33 4.11 18.34
CA PRO A 102 11.47 3.55 16.99
C PRO A 102 11.04 4.60 15.95
N TRP A 103 11.92 5.56 15.70
CA TRP A 103 11.70 6.67 14.79
C TRP A 103 12.45 6.41 13.49
N GLU A 104 11.72 6.25 12.40
CA GLU A 104 12.31 6.24 11.06
C GLU A 104 12.56 7.68 10.64
N VAL A 105 13.84 8.04 10.50
CA VAL A 105 14.25 9.38 10.07
C VAL A 105 13.88 9.54 8.60
N PRO A 106 12.97 10.48 8.26
CA PRO A 106 12.60 10.69 6.88
C PRO A 106 13.73 11.38 6.10
N PRO A 107 13.83 11.18 4.77
CA PRO A 107 14.92 11.72 3.95
C PRO A 107 14.94 13.25 3.84
N PHE A 108 13.79 13.92 4.02
CA PHE A 108 13.68 15.38 3.95
C PHE A 108 13.21 15.94 5.30
N LEU A 109 14.10 16.65 5.99
CA LEU A 109 13.85 17.22 7.31
C LEU A 109 14.22 18.70 7.30
N GLU A 110 13.34 19.56 7.80
CA GLU A 110 13.60 20.98 8.00
C GLU A 110 13.57 21.30 9.50
N VAL A 111 14.64 21.90 10.02
CA VAL A 111 14.74 22.25 11.45
C VAL A 111 14.75 23.76 11.59
N ASN A 112 13.68 24.30 12.15
CA ASN A 112 13.50 25.73 12.37
C ASN A 112 13.78 26.07 13.83
N ALA A 113 14.95 26.65 14.10
CA ALA A 113 15.28 27.22 15.40
C ALA A 113 14.86 28.69 15.41
N VAL A 114 13.76 29.00 16.11
CA VAL A 114 13.28 30.39 16.20
C VAL A 114 13.98 31.08 17.38
N ALA A 115 15.13 31.68 17.10
CA ALA A 115 15.73 32.66 17.99
C ALA A 115 15.10 34.03 17.70
N ALA A 116 14.09 34.42 18.47
CA ALA A 116 13.60 35.79 18.42
C ALA A 116 14.71 36.74 18.87
N ASN A 117 15.01 37.79 18.09
CA ASN A 117 15.93 38.84 18.52
C ASN A 117 15.38 40.25 18.28
N VAL A 118 15.56 41.04 19.35
CA VAL A 118 15.40 42.48 19.62
C VAL A 118 14.04 43.14 19.47
#